data_AF-A0A8T7BQE7-F1
#
_entry.id   AF-A0A8T7BQE7-F1
#
_cell.length_a   1.000
_cell.length_b   1.000
_cell.length_c   1.000
_cell.angle_alpha   90.00
_cell.angle_beta   90.00
_cell.angle_gamma   90.00
#
_symmetry.space_group_name_H-M   'P 1'
#
loop_
_entity.id
_entity.type
_entity.pdbx_description
1 polymer ?
#
loop_
_entity_poly.entity_id
_entity_poly.type
_entity_poly.pdbx_seq_one_letter_code
_entity_poly.pdbx_strand_id
1 'polypeptide(L)' 'PEVRALASRYGDPDRVLATEWVPEIPGVNAPGNYEKYAEDPWPYDKQVMEQVKSGTYNKYSPDVRPTN' A
#
# COMPACT_ATOMS: atom_id res chain seq x y z
N PRO A 1 13.32 0.70 -20.40
CA PRO A 1 13.40 -0.53 -21.21
C PRO A 1 14.21 -1.64 -20.52
N GLU A 2 15.41 -1.34 -20.04
CA GLU A 2 16.33 -2.32 -19.45
C GLU A 2 15.82 -2.93 -18.13
N VAL A 3 15.27 -2.11 -17.23
CA VAL A 3 14.67 -2.58 -15.95
C VAL A 3 13.53 -3.57 -16.19
N ARG A 4 12.69 -3.35 -17.22
CA ARG A 4 11.60 -4.27 -17.57
C ARG A 4 12.11 -5.60 -18.12
N ALA A 5 13.20 -5.58 -18.89
CA ALA A 5 13.85 -6.80 -19.40
C ALA A 5 14.55 -7.61 -18.28
N LEU A 6 14.99 -6.94 -17.22
CA LEU A 6 15.45 -7.63 -16.01
C LEU A 6 14.27 -8.25 -15.24
N ALA A 7 13.19 -7.49 -15.03
CA ALA A 7 11.99 -7.96 -14.34
C ALA A 7 11.32 -9.17 -15.01
N SER A 8 11.39 -9.26 -16.35
CA SER A 8 10.82 -10.40 -17.09
C SER A 8 11.48 -11.75 -16.80
N ARG A 9 12.64 -11.76 -16.13
CA ARG A 9 13.28 -12.97 -15.62
C ARG A 9 12.65 -13.48 -14.32
N TYR A 10 11.87 -12.63 -13.64
CA TYR A 10 11.30 -12.89 -12.32
C TYR A 10 9.76 -12.94 -12.32
N GLY A 11 9.11 -12.67 -13.45
CA GLY A 11 7.66 -12.72 -13.60
C GLY A 11 7.16 -11.76 -14.67
N ASP A 12 5.86 -11.49 -14.66
CA ASP A 12 5.26 -10.42 -15.46
C ASP A 12 5.85 -9.07 -14.99
N PRO A 13 6.59 -8.33 -15.85
CA PRO A 13 7.16 -7.04 -15.48
C PRO A 13 6.14 -6.04 -14.96
N ASP A 14 4.87 -6.10 -15.40
CA ASP A 14 3.82 -5.20 -14.94
C ASP A 14 3.37 -5.51 -13.50
N ARG A 15 3.52 -6.77 -13.07
CA ARG A 15 3.29 -7.17 -11.68
C ARG A 15 4.51 -6.91 -10.80
N VAL A 16 5.68 -7.31 -11.27
CA VAL A 16 6.95 -7.20 -10.51
C VAL A 16 7.30 -5.75 -10.21
N LEU A 17 6.96 -4.83 -11.12
CA LEU A 17 7.23 -3.40 -10.96
C LEU A 17 6.01 -2.62 -10.44
N ALA A 18 4.92 -3.30 -10.09
CA ALA A 18 3.75 -2.65 -9.54
C ALA A 18 4.05 -2.08 -8.15
N THR A 19 3.46 -0.93 -7.84
CA THR A 19 3.41 -0.45 -6.45
C THR A 19 2.38 -1.27 -5.69
N GLU A 20 2.83 -2.06 -4.72
CA GLU A 20 1.95 -2.95 -3.94
C GLU A 20 1.21 -2.24 -2.79
N TRP A 21 1.83 -1.22 -2.21
CA TRP A 21 1.25 -0.50 -1.07
C TRP A 21 1.89 0.88 -0.90
N VAL A 22 1.06 1.85 -0.53
CA VAL A 22 1.50 3.17 -0.09
C VAL A 22 0.86 3.41 1.28
N PRO A 23 1.64 3.70 2.34
CA PRO A 23 1.06 3.97 3.65
C PRO A 23 0.17 5.20 3.60
N GLU A 24 -0.91 5.13 4.35
CA GLU A 24 -1.75 6.29 4.58
C GLU A 24 -1.13 7.19 5.63
N ILE A 25 -1.00 8.47 5.29
CA ILE A 25 -0.47 9.53 6.12
C ILE A 25 -1.57 10.59 6.21
N PRO A 26 -2.27 10.67 7.36
CA PRO A 26 -3.31 11.67 7.59
C PRO A 26 -2.81 13.10 7.32
N GLY A 27 -3.57 13.85 6.53
CA GLY A 27 -3.21 15.22 6.14
C GLY A 27 -2.21 15.33 4.97
N VAL A 28 -1.69 14.20 4.45
CA VAL A 28 -0.82 14.17 3.26
C VAL A 28 -1.51 13.47 2.09
N ASN A 29 -1.75 12.16 2.20
CA ASN A 29 -2.40 11.34 1.16
C ASN A 29 -3.69 10.66 1.66
N ALA A 30 -4.09 10.89 2.91
CA ALA A 30 -5.34 10.44 3.51
C ALA A 30 -6.04 11.58 4.27
N PRO A 31 -7.37 11.54 4.42
CA PRO A 31 -8.09 12.54 5.22
C PRO A 31 -7.55 12.62 6.66
N GLY A 32 -7.36 13.84 7.17
CA GLY A 32 -6.89 14.07 8.53
C GLY A 32 -6.08 15.36 8.66
N ASN A 33 -5.32 15.47 9.75
CA ASN A 33 -4.43 16.58 10.03
C ASN A 33 -3.02 16.02 10.28
N TYR A 34 -2.04 16.53 9.54
CA TYR A 34 -0.68 16.00 9.59
C TYR A 34 0.03 16.38 10.88
N GLU A 35 -0.17 17.60 11.39
CA GLU A 35 0.49 18.06 12.62
C GLU A 35 0.11 17.14 13.81
N LYS A 36 -1.17 16.82 13.95
CA LYS A 36 -1.68 15.91 14.98
C LYS A 36 -1.21 14.46 14.78
N TYR A 37 -1.13 13.98 13.54
CA TYR A 37 -0.60 12.64 13.25
C TYR A 37 0.91 12.55 13.55
N ALA A 38 1.67 13.60 13.23
CA ALA A 38 3.10 13.64 13.45
C ALA A 38 3.47 13.71 14.94
N GLU A 39 2.62 14.30 15.79
CA GLU A 39 2.79 14.31 17.24
C GLU A 39 2.69 12.91 17.86
N ASP A 40 1.70 12.12 17.43
CA ASP A 40 1.51 10.73 17.85
C ASP A 40 0.86 9.89 16.74
N PRO A 41 1.65 9.16 15.92
CA PRO A 41 1.12 8.38 14.80
C PRO A 41 0.52 7.04 15.26
N TRP A 42 0.90 6.56 16.45
CA TRP A 42 0.58 5.21 16.91
C TRP A 42 -0.93 4.90 16.98
N PRO A 43 -1.81 5.81 17.43
CA PRO A 43 -3.25 5.55 17.42
C PRO A 43 -3.82 5.25 16.04
N TYR A 44 -3.31 5.93 15.00
CA TYR A 44 -3.73 5.70 13.62
C TYR A 44 -3.18 4.37 13.10
N ASP A 45 -1.87 4.14 13.26
CA ASP A 45 -1.20 2.93 12.80
C ASP A 45 -1.76 1.68 13.48
N LYS A 46 -2.09 1.77 14.77
CA LYS A 46 -2.72 0.67 15.51
C LYS A 46 -4.08 0.30 14.93
N GLN A 47 -4.91 1.28 14.54
CA GLN A 47 -6.20 1.01 13.91
C GLN A 47 -6.02 0.32 12.55
N VAL A 48 -5.05 0.76 11.75
CA VAL A 48 -4.69 0.09 10.49
C VAL A 48 -4.29 -1.37 10.76
N MET A 49 -3.44 -1.61 11.75
CA MET A 49 -3.01 -2.96 12.13
C MET A 49 -4.16 -3.84 12.63
N GLU A 50 -5.13 -3.26 13.34
CA GLU A 50 -6.35 -3.96 13.75
C GLU A 50 -7.19 -4.37 12.53
N GLN A 51 -7.36 -3.49 11.54
CA GLN A 51 -8.03 -3.81 10.27
C GLN A 51 -7.32 -4.91 9.48
N VAL A 52 -5.98 -4.88 9.45
CA VAL A 52 -5.17 -5.92 8.82
C VAL A 52 -5.42 -7.26 9.50
N LYS A 53 -5.37 -7.30 10.84
CA LYS A 53 -5.63 -8.52 11.62
C LYS A 53 -7.06 -9.04 11.44
N SER A 54 -8.05 -8.17 11.27
CA SER A 54 -9.43 -8.58 10.99
C SER A 54 -9.72 -8.89 9.53
N GLY A 55 -8.74 -8.71 8.62
CA GLY A 55 -8.94 -8.94 7.19
C GLY A 55 -9.85 -7.91 6.52
N THR A 56 -10.01 -6.73 7.11
CA THR A 56 -10.87 -5.64 6.59
C THR A 56 -10.07 -4.49 5.97
N TYR A 57 -8.74 -4.59 5.96
CA TYR A 57 -7.88 -3.59 5.34
C TYR A 57 -7.84 -3.76 3.82
N ASN A 58 -8.57 -2.88 3.12
CA ASN A 58 -8.80 -2.97 1.67
C ASN A 58 -7.91 -2.02 0.84
N LYS A 59 -6.78 -1.55 1.39
CA LYS A 59 -5.91 -0.54 0.75
C LYS A 59 -4.59 -1.08 0.23
N TYR A 60 -4.40 -2.39 0.26
CA TYR A 60 -3.40 -3.02 -0.61
C TYR A 60 -3.77 -2.70 -2.07
N SER A 61 -2.75 -2.50 -2.92
CA SER A 61 -2.89 -2.17 -4.34
C SER A 61 -4.00 -3.02 -4.98
N PRO A 62 -4.82 -2.44 -5.88
CA PRO A 62 -6.00 -3.11 -6.40
C PRO A 62 -5.61 -4.48 -6.89
N ASP A 63 -6.17 -5.47 -6.20
CA ASP A 63 -6.43 -6.83 -6.62
C ASP A 63 -6.17 -7.00 -8.12
N VAL A 64 -4.94 -7.39 -8.48
CA VAL A 64 -4.63 -7.95 -9.80
C VAL A 64 -5.22 -9.35 -9.82
N ARG A 65 -6.54 -9.44 -9.57
CA ARG A 65 -7.30 -10.68 -9.62
C ARG A 65 -6.99 -11.29 -10.98
N PRO A 66 -6.51 -12.54 -11.04
CA PRO A 66 -6.33 -13.19 -12.32
C PRO A 66 -7.70 -13.26 -12.98
N THR A 67 -7.87 -12.53 -14.08
CA THR A 67 -8.92 -12.85 -15.05
C THR A 67 -8.51 -14.19 -15.66
N ASN A 68 -9.08 -15.27 -15.14
CA ASN A 68 -9.19 -16.53 -15.88
C ASN A 68 -10.14 -16.34 -17.07
#